data_AF-A0A0A7ENP7-F1
#
_entry.id   AF-A0A0A7ENP7-F1
#
_cell.length_a   1.000
_cell.length_b   1.000
_cell.length_c   1.000
_cell.angle_alpha   90.00
_cell.angle_beta   90.00
_cell.angle_gamma   90.00
#
_symmetry.space_group_name_H-M   'P 1'
#
loop_
_entity.id
_entity.type
_entity.pdbx_description
1 polymer ?
#
loop_
_entity_poly.entity_id
_entity_poly.type
_entity_poly.pdbx_seq_one_letter_code
_entity_poly.pdbx_strand_id
1 'polypeptide(L)' 'DGRFSRRDLLFSLTSTESYLDLNAQDLEFGFNETKRDRILRTYVRNSYSYHLNEIFSTLKNEYTDWEK' A
#
# COMPACT_ATOMS: atom_id res chain seq x y z
N ASP A 1 -9.86 -27.64 -14.59
CA ASP A 1 -10.59 -28.01 -13.37
C ASP A 1 -9.64 -27.89 -12.18
N GLY A 2 -9.60 -26.71 -11.57
CA GLY A 2 -8.62 -26.37 -10.53
C GLY A 2 -9.08 -26.87 -9.16
N ARG A 3 -8.76 -28.11 -8.82
CA ARG A 3 -9.06 -28.63 -7.48
C ARG A 3 -8.02 -28.14 -6.50
N PHE A 4 -8.32 -27.06 -5.79
CA PHE A 4 -7.78 -26.79 -4.46
C PHE A 4 -8.22 -27.94 -3.55
N SER A 5 -7.46 -29.03 -3.54
CA SER A 5 -7.80 -30.22 -2.77
C SER A 5 -7.73 -29.91 -1.27
N ARG A 6 -8.92 -29.85 -0.65
CA ARG A 6 -9.24 -29.93 0.78
C ARG A 6 -8.04 -29.75 1.72
N ARG A 7 -7.70 -28.50 2.01
CA ARG A 7 -6.83 -28.14 3.14
C ARG A 7 -7.48 -27.01 3.91
N ASP A 8 -7.44 -27.12 5.23
CA ASP A 8 -7.80 -26.02 6.12
C ASP A 8 -6.68 -24.98 6.06
N LEU A 9 -7.01 -23.76 5.66
CA LEU A 9 -6.08 -22.64 5.56
C LEU A 9 -6.43 -21.60 6.61
N LEU A 10 -5.43 -21.15 7.37
CA LEU A 10 -5.54 -20.01 8.27
C LEU A 10 -4.53 -18.95 7.82
N PHE A 11 -5.02 -17.75 7.53
CA PHE A 11 -4.20 -16.58 7.25
C PHE A 11 -4.42 -15.54 8.34
N SER A 12 -3.36 -14.83 8.71
CA SER A 12 -3.39 -13.71 9.63
C SER A 12 -2.64 -12.55 8.99
N LEU A 13 -3.12 -11.34 9.22
CA LEU A 13 -2.47 -10.11 8.78
C LEU A 13 -1.80 -9.47 9.98
N THR A 14 -0.63 -8.88 9.76
CA THR A 14 0.02 -8.06 10.80
C THR A 14 -0.22 -6.59 10.46
N SER A 15 -0.35 -5.74 11.47
CA SER A 15 -0.51 -4.30 11.27
C SER A 15 0.70 -3.63 10.59
N THR A 16 1.82 -4.33 10.41
CA THR A 16 3.06 -3.73 9.91
C THR A 16 3.85 -4.68 9.00
N GLU A 17 3.19 -5.21 7.97
CA GLU A 17 3.82 -6.12 6.99
C GLU A 17 5.00 -5.48 6.23
N SER A 18 5.09 -4.15 6.19
CA SER A 18 6.13 -3.37 5.51
C SER A 18 7.21 -2.80 6.46
N TYR A 19 7.30 -3.28 7.71
CA TYR A 19 8.21 -2.74 8.73
C TYR A 19 9.68 -2.61 8.27
N LEU A 20 10.14 -3.48 7.36
CA LEU A 20 11.53 -3.51 6.89
C LEU A 20 11.87 -2.48 5.79
N ASP A 21 10.86 -1.89 5.12
CA ASP A 21 11.08 -0.95 4.01
C ASP A 21 11.12 0.53 4.47
N LEU A 22 10.79 0.80 5.73
CA LEU A 22 10.68 2.15 6.28
C LEU A 22 11.79 2.44 7.29
N ASN A 23 12.32 3.66 7.27
CA ASN A 23 13.32 4.06 8.25
C ASN A 23 12.64 4.42 9.59
N ALA A 24 13.43 4.47 10.68
CA ALA A 24 12.91 4.73 12.02
C ALA A 24 12.17 6.08 12.13
N GLN A 25 12.60 7.10 11.38
CA GLN A 25 12.00 8.42 11.39
C GLN A 25 10.60 8.43 10.73
N ASP A 26 10.42 7.66 9.66
CA ASP A 26 9.13 7.52 8.99
C ASP A 26 8.11 6.78 9.87
N LEU A 27 8.57 5.84 10.68
CA LEU A 27 7.73 5.13 11.64
C LEU A 27 7.28 6.04 12.79
N GLU A 28 8.17 6.90 13.28
CA GLU A 28 7.90 7.79 14.41
C GLU A 28 7.03 8.99 14.01
N PHE A 29 7.29 9.60 12.85
CA PHE A 29 6.66 10.86 12.45
C PHE A 29 5.68 10.72 11.26
N GLY A 30 5.56 9.52 10.68
CA GLY A 30 4.78 9.29 9.48
C GLY A 30 5.40 9.92 8.22
N PHE A 31 4.63 9.94 7.13
CA PHE A 31 5.07 10.56 5.88
C PHE A 31 4.52 11.97 5.73
N ASN A 32 5.33 12.87 5.17
CA ASN A 32 4.80 14.08 4.53
C ASN A 32 4.13 13.74 3.19
N GLU A 33 3.27 14.64 2.70
CA GLU A 33 2.49 14.43 1.47
C GLU A 33 3.36 14.12 0.26
N THR A 34 4.48 14.83 0.10
CA THR A 34 5.43 14.62 -1.02
C THR A 34 6.00 13.20 -1.01
N LYS A 35 6.39 12.70 0.17
CA LYS A 35 6.95 11.35 0.33
C LYS A 35 5.87 10.28 0.11
N ARG A 36 4.67 10.48 0.69
CA ARG A 36 3.51 9.61 0.45
C ARG A 36 3.19 9.51 -1.04
N ASP A 37 3.08 10.65 -1.73
CA ASP A 37 2.75 10.70 -3.16
C ASP A 37 3.80 9.98 -4.01
N ARG A 38 5.09 10.09 -3.65
CA ARG A 38 6.18 9.35 -4.32
C ARG A 38 6.04 7.84 -4.13
N ILE A 39 5.77 7.38 -2.90
CA ILE A 39 5.60 5.96 -2.58
C ILE A 39 4.40 5.39 -3.35
N LEU A 40 3.23 6.04 -3.26
CA LEU A 40 2.02 5.61 -3.95
C LEU A 40 2.21 5.56 -5.48
N ARG A 41 2.91 6.55 -6.06
CA ARG A 41 3.17 6.58 -7.50
C ARG A 41 4.10 5.45 -7.95
N THR A 42 5.12 5.11 -7.16
CA THR A 42 6.01 3.99 -7.43
C THR A 42 5.25 2.66 -7.31
N TYR A 43 4.47 2.48 -6.25
CA TYR A 43 3.64 1.29 -6.05
C TYR A 43 2.70 1.06 -7.24
N VAL A 44 1.93 2.07 -7.64
CA VAL A 44 0.97 1.94 -8.76
C VAL A 44 1.67 1.56 -10.07
N ARG A 45 2.83 2.16 -10.36
CA ARG A 45 3.60 1.85 -11.58
C ARG A 45 4.18 0.43 -11.60
N ASN A 46 4.50 -0.12 -10.43
CA ASN A 46 5.08 -1.46 -10.33
C ASN A 46 4.00 -2.55 -10.29
N SER A 47 2.81 -2.24 -9.80
CA SER A 47 1.73 -3.21 -9.59
C SER A 47 0.72 -3.29 -10.72
N TYR A 48 0.59 -2.24 -11.55
CA TYR A 48 -0.45 -2.15 -12.58
C TYR A 48 0.13 -1.73 -13.93
N SER A 49 -0.54 -2.12 -15.01
CA SER A 49 -0.15 -1.75 -16.38
C SER A 49 -1.09 -0.75 -17.05
N TYR A 50 -2.33 -0.61 -16.56
CA TYR A 50 -3.37 0.24 -17.16
C TYR A 50 -4.00 1.16 -16.11
N HIS A 51 -4.64 2.26 -16.55
CA HIS A 51 -5.38 3.19 -15.69
C HIS A 51 -4.58 3.80 -14.52
N LEU A 52 -3.25 3.91 -14.68
CA LEU A 52 -2.34 4.30 -13.60
C LEU A 52 -2.70 5.63 -12.93
N ASN A 53 -3.17 6.61 -13.71
CA ASN A 53 -3.53 7.92 -13.18
C ASN A 53 -4.81 7.87 -12.34
N GLU A 54 -5.80 7.07 -12.74
CA GLU A 54 -7.08 6.91 -12.03
C GLU A 54 -6.82 6.17 -10.72
N ILE A 55 -6.12 5.04 -10.78
CA ILE A 55 -5.74 4.23 -9.60
C ILE A 55 -4.92 5.07 -8.61
N PHE A 56 -3.92 5.81 -9.10
CA PHE A 56 -3.11 6.70 -8.25
C PHE A 56 -3.97 7.78 -7.58
N SER A 57 -4.89 8.40 -8.31
CA SER A 57 -5.75 9.45 -7.77
C SER A 57 -6.69 8.92 -6.68
N THR A 58 -7.26 7.73 -6.88
CA THR A 58 -8.09 7.05 -5.88
C THR A 58 -7.29 6.74 -4.61
N LEU A 59 -6.11 6.13 -4.74
CA LEU A 59 -5.27 5.81 -3.58
C LEU A 59 -4.81 7.09 -2.85
N LYS A 60 -4.40 8.12 -3.59
CA LYS A 60 -4.03 9.40 -2.99
C LYS A 60 -5.19 9.99 -2.20
N ASN A 61 -6.41 9.95 -2.73
CA ASN A 61 -7.59 10.46 -2.05
C ASN A 61 -7.87 9.72 -0.74
N GLU A 62 -7.79 8.39 -0.75
CA GLU A 62 -8.03 7.54 0.43
C GLU A 62 -6.99 7.76 1.53
N TYR A 63 -5.72 7.95 1.16
CA TYR A 63 -4.61 8.17 2.09
C TYR A 63 -4.27 9.66 2.26
N THR A 64 -5.19 10.55 1.92
CA THR A 64 -5.10 11.95 2.33
C THR A 64 -5.91 12.15 3.59
N ASP A 65 -5.21 12.52 4.65
CA ASP A 65 -5.84 12.99 5.88
C ASP A 65 -6.30 14.43 5.64
N TRP A 66 -7.61 14.60 5.42
CA TRP A 66 -8.23 15.88 5.11
C TRP A 66 -8.59 16.69 6.36
N GLU A 67 -8.55 16.08 7.55
CA GLU A 67 -8.97 16.70 8.82
C GLU A 67 -7.79 17.23 9.65
N LYS A 68 -6.58 17.24 9.07
CA LYS A 68 -5.37 17.72 9.73
C LYS A 68 -5.30 19.23 9.88
#